data_AF-A0A251TZC2-F1
#
_entry.id   AF-A0A251TZC2-F1
#
_cell.length_a   1.000
_cell.length_b   1.000
_cell.length_c   1.000
_cell.angle_alpha   90.00
_cell.angle_beta   90.00
_cell.angle_gamma   90.00
#
_symmetry.space_group_name_H-M   'P 1'
#
loop_
_entity.id
_entity.type
_entity.pdbx_description
1 polymer ?
#
loop_
_entity_poly.entity_id
_entity_poly.type
_entity_poly.pdbx_seq_one_letter_code
_entity_poly.pdbx_strand_id
1 'polypeptide(L)'
;MFDYFWTHALNSDETNAGINKYCDYISGNFSDKCEEYQSQGYNEYGYIDIYNIYAPLCDRDAQKPGSPGSVKSFDPCSDDYVTTYLNRADVQEALHARNTSWSPCGGVGWTDSPTTILPTINQLVEDKIIVWIYR
;
A
#
# COMPACT_ATOMS: atom_id res chain seq x y z
N MET A 1 6.24 -9.42 -3.62
CA MET A 1 5.61 -8.31 -4.37
C MET A 1 5.80 -8.53 -5.87
N PHE A 2 7.04 -8.57 -6.35
CA PHE A 2 7.33 -8.70 -7.78
C PHE A 2 6.80 -10.00 -8.44
N ASP A 3 6.77 -11.13 -7.72
CA ASP A 3 6.08 -12.33 -8.22
C ASP A 3 4.58 -12.09 -8.49
N TYR A 4 3.92 -11.28 -7.64
CA TYR A 4 2.52 -10.91 -7.84
C TYR A 4 2.38 -10.03 -9.08
N PHE A 5 3.25 -9.04 -9.26
CA PHE A 5 3.27 -8.21 -10.46
C PHE A 5 3.49 -9.04 -11.72
N TRP A 6 4.46 -9.94 -11.72
CA TRP A 6 4.73 -10.83 -12.85
C TRP A 6 3.56 -11.76 -13.17
N THR A 7 2.99 -12.44 -12.17
CA THR A 7 1.83 -13.34 -12.37
C THR A 7 0.55 -12.62 -12.81
N HIS A 8 0.49 -11.30 -12.68
CA HIS A 8 -0.62 -10.45 -13.13
C HIS A 8 -0.27 -9.62 -14.37
N ALA A 9 0.79 -10.01 -15.09
CA ALA A 9 1.25 -9.37 -16.33
C ALA A 9 1.60 -7.88 -16.19
N LEU A 10 2.02 -7.47 -14.99
CA LEU A 10 2.48 -6.10 -14.70
C LEU A 10 4.00 -5.96 -14.83
N ASN A 11 4.76 -7.05 -14.77
CA ASN A 11 6.21 -7.05 -14.96
C ASN A 11 6.64 -8.07 -16.01
N SER A 12 7.72 -7.76 -16.72
CA SER A 12 8.32 -8.61 -17.76
C SER A 12 9.00 -9.84 -17.19
N ASP A 13 9.20 -10.86 -18.02
CA ASP A 13 9.96 -12.06 -17.66
C ASP A 13 11.40 -11.70 -17.30
N GLU A 14 12.00 -10.74 -18.02
CA GLU A 14 13.34 -10.24 -17.79
C GLU A 14 13.47 -9.56 -16.43
N THR A 15 12.50 -8.71 -16.06
CA THR A 15 12.46 -8.06 -14.74
C THR A 15 12.33 -9.10 -13.63
N ASN A 16 11.37 -10.02 -13.76
CA ASN A 16 11.15 -11.05 -12.76
C ASN A 16 12.39 -11.96 -12.58
N ALA A 17 13.04 -12.35 -13.68
CA ALA A 17 14.26 -13.14 -13.63
C ALA A 17 15.43 -12.36 -13.00
N GLY A 18 15.55 -11.07 -13.30
CA GLY A 18 16.55 -10.19 -12.69
C GLY A 18 16.37 -10.07 -11.18
N ILE A 19 15.15 -9.82 -10.72
CA ILE A 19 14.82 -9.72 -9.29
C ILE A 19 15.16 -11.03 -8.58
N ASN A 20 14.68 -12.17 -9.10
CA ASN A 20 14.96 -13.49 -8.51
C ASN A 20 16.46 -13.85 -8.47
N LYS A 21 17.26 -13.28 -9.38
CA LYS A 21 18.71 -13.53 -9.45
C LYS A 21 19.51 -12.64 -8.52
N TYR A 22 19.15 -11.36 -8.39
CA TYR A 22 19.99 -10.34 -7.75
C TYR A 22 19.47 -9.88 -6.38
N CYS A 23 18.20 -10.12 -6.04
CA CYS A 23 17.59 -9.68 -4.79
C CYS A 23 17.58 -10.78 -3.73
N ASP A 24 18.32 -10.57 -2.64
CA ASP A 24 18.28 -11.42 -1.46
C ASP A 24 17.38 -10.81 -0.37
N TYR A 25 16.12 -11.25 -0.37
CA TYR A 25 15.14 -10.84 0.64
C TYR A 25 15.36 -11.49 2.02
N ILE A 26 16.20 -12.52 2.13
CA ILE A 26 16.48 -13.18 3.42
C ILE A 26 17.44 -12.34 4.24
N SER A 27 18.56 -11.91 3.62
CA SER A 27 19.52 -11.04 4.30
C SER A 27 19.03 -9.60 4.39
N GLY A 28 18.12 -9.18 3.51
CA GLY A 28 17.69 -7.78 3.38
C GLY A 28 18.78 -6.88 2.80
N ASN A 29 19.88 -7.46 2.30
CA ASN A 29 20.97 -6.73 1.67
C ASN A 29 20.71 -6.66 0.16
N PHE A 30 20.24 -5.51 -0.31
CA PHE A 30 19.95 -5.29 -1.72
C PHE A 30 21.19 -4.72 -2.42
N SER A 31 21.68 -5.45 -3.42
CA SER A 31 22.74 -4.97 -4.30
C SER A 31 22.23 -3.86 -5.24
N ASP A 32 23.11 -3.01 -5.76
CA ASP A 32 22.76 -2.02 -6.78
C ASP A 32 21.98 -2.64 -7.96
N LYS A 33 22.34 -3.88 -8.34
CA LYS A 33 21.63 -4.62 -9.39
C LYS A 33 20.22 -5.04 -8.97
N CYS A 34 20.02 -5.43 -7.71
CA CYS A 34 18.68 -5.67 -7.20
C CYS A 34 17.84 -4.40 -7.24
N GLU A 35 18.38 -3.27 -6.76
CA GLU A 35 17.66 -2.00 -6.75
C GLU A 35 17.29 -1.53 -8.16
N GLU A 36 18.18 -1.72 -9.13
CA GLU A 36 17.91 -1.46 -10.56
C GLU A 36 16.70 -2.26 -11.06
N TYR A 37 16.69 -3.57 -10.83
CA TYR A 37 15.57 -4.42 -11.26
C TYR A 37 14.28 -4.16 -10.48
N GLN A 38 14.36 -3.83 -9.19
CA GLN A 38 13.19 -3.40 -8.42
C GLN A 38 12.60 -2.10 -8.99
N SER A 39 13.45 -1.11 -9.26
CA SER A 39 13.07 0.14 -9.92
C SER A 39 12.40 -0.12 -11.27
N GLN A 40 12.97 -1.03 -12.08
CA GLN A 40 12.36 -1.46 -13.32
C GLN A 40 10.95 -2.06 -13.09
N GLY A 41 10.78 -2.96 -12.12
CA GLY A 41 9.49 -3.52 -11.78
C GLY A 41 8.46 -2.49 -11.30
N TYR A 42 8.89 -1.47 -10.54
CA TYR A 42 8.03 -0.34 -10.16
C TYR A 42 7.60 0.51 -11.36
N ASN A 43 8.49 0.69 -12.34
CA ASN A 43 8.18 1.45 -13.56
C ASN A 43 7.26 0.68 -14.52
N GLU A 44 7.44 -0.65 -14.63
CA GLU A 44 6.70 -1.50 -15.56
C GLU A 44 5.20 -1.60 -15.25
N TYR A 45 4.79 -1.64 -13.96
CA TYR A 45 3.36 -1.70 -13.65
C TYR A 45 2.62 -0.40 -13.98
N GLY A 46 3.34 0.72 -14.15
CA GLY A 46 2.80 1.99 -14.59
C GLY A 46 1.89 2.71 -13.58
N TYR A 47 0.93 3.48 -14.09
CA TYR A 47 0.00 4.24 -13.25
C TYR A 47 -1.26 3.40 -12.98
N ILE A 48 -1.23 2.64 -11.89
CA ILE A 48 -2.33 1.80 -11.41
C ILE A 48 -2.53 1.97 -9.90
N ASP A 49 -3.67 1.55 -9.39
CA ASP A 49 -3.86 1.36 -7.95
C ASP A 49 -3.21 0.03 -7.52
N ILE A 50 -2.09 0.11 -6.80
CA ILE A 50 -1.36 -1.09 -6.33
C ILE A 50 -2.11 -1.86 -5.23
N TYR A 51 -3.11 -1.26 -4.59
CA TYR A 51 -3.96 -1.93 -3.60
C TYR A 51 -5.13 -2.68 -4.26
N ASN A 52 -5.51 -2.29 -5.48
CA ASN A 52 -6.51 -2.98 -6.27
C ASN A 52 -6.24 -2.80 -7.78
N ILE A 53 -5.47 -3.71 -8.36
CA ILE A 53 -5.02 -3.61 -9.76
C ILE A 53 -6.15 -3.67 -10.82
N TYR A 54 -7.37 -3.98 -10.39
CA TYR A 54 -8.57 -4.00 -11.25
C TYR A 54 -9.50 -2.81 -11.00
N ALA A 55 -9.19 -1.94 -10.02
CA ALA A 55 -9.96 -0.75 -9.76
C ALA A 55 -9.69 0.34 -10.82
N PRO A 56 -10.70 1.16 -11.14
CA PRO A 56 -10.46 2.40 -11.87
C PRO A 56 -9.63 3.35 -11.00
N LEU A 57 -8.90 4.26 -11.65
CA LEU A 57 -8.22 5.35 -10.97
C LEU A 57 -9.19 6.49 -10.66
N CYS A 58 -8.82 7.32 -9.69
CA CYS A 58 -9.56 8.54 -9.40
C CYS A 58 -9.46 9.50 -10.59
N ASP A 59 -10.60 9.76 -11.23
CA ASP A 59 -10.77 10.86 -12.18
C ASP A 59 -11.53 11.99 -11.48
N ARG A 60 -10.80 13.08 -11.20
CA ARG A 60 -11.36 14.26 -10.52
C ARG A 60 -12.23 15.11 -11.45
N ASP A 61 -12.03 14.99 -12.76
CA ASP A 61 -12.70 15.79 -13.78
C ASP A 61 -13.95 15.06 -14.32
N ALA A 62 -14.04 13.74 -14.14
CA ALA A 62 -15.23 12.97 -14.45
C ALA A 62 -16.45 13.48 -13.67
N GLN A 63 -17.53 13.78 -14.39
CA GLN A 63 -18.84 14.01 -13.77
C GLN A 63 -19.26 12.73 -13.05
N LYS A 64 -19.28 12.78 -11.73
CA LYS A 64 -19.68 11.65 -10.89
C LYS A 64 -21.13 11.26 -11.22
N PRO A 65 -21.41 10.06 -11.73
CA PRO A 65 -22.70 9.47 -11.46
C PRO A 65 -22.79 9.35 -9.94
N GLY A 66 -23.88 9.82 -9.34
CA GLY A 66 -24.06 9.73 -7.89
C GLY A 66 -23.78 8.30 -7.43
N SER A 67 -22.71 8.12 -6.64
CA SER A 67 -22.36 6.81 -6.12
C SER A 67 -23.54 6.33 -5.27
N PRO A 68 -24.15 5.17 -5.57
CA PRO A 68 -25.34 4.70 -4.85
C PRO A 68 -25.05 4.27 -3.41
N GLY A 69 -23.86 4.56 -2.86
CA GLY A 69 -23.44 4.15 -1.52
C GLY A 69 -23.29 2.64 -1.39
N SER A 70 -23.03 1.93 -2.49
CA SER A 70 -22.91 0.48 -2.49
C SER A 70 -21.51 0.06 -2.03
N VAL A 71 -21.44 -0.83 -1.03
CA VAL A 71 -20.20 -1.48 -0.57
C VAL A 71 -19.53 -2.30 -1.68
N LYS A 72 -20.25 -2.63 -2.76
CA LYS A 72 -19.70 -3.30 -3.95
C LYS A 72 -19.04 -2.36 -4.95
N SER A 73 -19.19 -1.05 -4.77
CA SER A 73 -18.65 -0.03 -5.66
C SER A 73 -17.52 0.68 -4.93
N PHE A 74 -16.28 0.37 -5.30
CA PHE A 74 -15.11 1.11 -4.84
C PHE A 74 -15.10 2.50 -5.49
N ASP A 75 -14.98 3.56 -4.69
CA ASP A 75 -14.74 4.92 -5.19
C ASP A 75 -13.25 5.24 -5.02
N PRO A 76 -12.46 5.27 -6.11
CA PRO A 76 -11.02 5.50 -6.04
C PRO A 76 -10.65 6.91 -5.56
N CYS A 77 -11.61 7.85 -5.50
CA CYS A 77 -11.40 9.19 -4.99
C CYS A 77 -11.70 9.33 -3.48
N SER A 78 -11.90 8.22 -2.75
CA SER A 78 -12.36 8.26 -1.35
C SER A 78 -11.48 9.12 -0.44
N ASP A 79 -10.16 9.08 -0.66
CA ASP A 79 -9.16 9.76 0.16
C ASP A 79 -9.29 11.28 0.09
N ASP A 80 -9.74 11.83 -1.05
CA ASP A 80 -9.96 13.27 -1.22
C ASP A 80 -11.10 13.75 -0.31
N TYR A 81 -12.17 12.95 -0.17
CA TYR A 81 -13.28 13.29 0.70
C TYR A 81 -12.88 13.25 2.17
N VAL A 82 -12.15 12.20 2.58
CA VAL A 82 -11.69 12.04 3.96
C VAL A 82 -10.77 13.20 4.33
N THR A 83 -9.81 13.52 3.47
CA THR A 83 -8.89 14.65 3.69
C THR A 83 -9.64 15.97 3.77
N THR A 84 -10.60 16.21 2.88
CA THR A 84 -11.40 17.45 2.91
C THR A 84 -12.25 17.54 4.18
N TYR A 85 -12.90 16.44 4.57
CA TYR A 85 -13.79 16.40 5.72
C TYR A 85 -13.04 16.60 7.05
N LEU A 86 -11.94 15.87 7.26
CA LEU A 86 -11.16 15.92 8.50
C LEU A 86 -10.37 17.22 8.67
N ASN A 87 -10.23 18.03 7.61
CA ASN A 87 -9.63 19.37 7.68
C ASN A 87 -10.65 20.50 7.92
N ARG A 88 -11.95 20.21 8.07
CA ARG A 88 -12.93 21.23 8.43
C ARG A 88 -12.81 21.60 9.91
N ALA A 89 -12.85 22.90 10.21
CA ALA A 89 -12.74 23.40 11.58
C ALA A 89 -13.85 22.88 12.51
N ASP A 90 -15.09 22.82 12.02
CA ASP A 90 -16.23 22.31 12.79
C ASP A 90 -16.11 20.80 13.07
N VAL A 91 -15.57 20.03 12.13
CA VAL A 91 -15.26 18.60 12.32
C VAL A 91 -14.14 18.41 13.33
N GLN A 92 -13.06 19.19 13.25
CA GLN A 92 -11.96 19.12 14.22
C GLN A 92 -12.41 19.51 15.63
N GLU A 93 -13.25 20.54 15.76
CA GLU A 93 -13.86 20.93 17.05
C GLU A 93 -14.74 19.81 17.61
N ALA A 94 -15.60 19.21 16.78
CA ALA A 94 -16.47 18.10 17.17
C ALA A 94 -15.68 16.84 17.59
N LEU A 95 -14.51 16.60 16.99
CA LEU A 95 -13.59 15.52 17.38
C LEU A 95 -12.67 15.90 18.55
N HIS A 96 -12.81 17.11 19.09
CA HIS A 96 -11.95 17.66 20.13
C HIS A 96 -10.45 17.67 19.74
N ALA A 97 -10.18 17.82 18.45
CA ALA A 97 -8.85 17.96 17.89
C ALA A 97 -8.42 19.44 17.91
N ARG A 98 -7.10 19.67 17.98
CA ARG A 98 -6.54 21.01 17.75
C ARG A 98 -6.67 21.37 16.28
N ASN A 99 -6.97 22.64 15.99
CA ASN A 99 -7.03 23.13 14.62
C ASN A 99 -5.66 22.96 13.93
N THR A 100 -5.58 22.05 12.97
CA THR A 100 -4.32 21.64 12.32
C THR A 100 -4.57 21.18 10.88
N SER A 101 -3.49 21.10 10.10
CA SER A 101 -3.51 20.44 8.80
C SER A 101 -3.41 18.93 8.99
N TRP A 102 -4.54 18.25 8.90
CA TRP A 102 -4.62 16.80 8.97
C TRP A 102 -4.17 16.17 7.63
N SER A 103 -3.50 15.03 7.71
CA SER A 103 -3.10 14.21 6.56
C SER A 103 -3.25 12.71 6.90
N PRO A 104 -3.46 11.84 5.90
CA PRO A 104 -3.66 10.41 6.14
C PRO A 104 -2.41 9.72 6.70
N CYS A 105 -1.21 10.18 6.33
CA CYS A 105 0.07 9.64 6.76
C CYS A 105 1.02 10.76 7.17
N GLY A 106 1.77 10.57 8.27
CA GLY A 106 2.85 11.46 8.69
C GLY A 106 4.22 10.85 8.41
N GLY A 107 5.17 11.66 7.94
CA GLY A 107 6.57 11.24 7.85
C GLY A 107 7.21 11.16 9.23
N VAL A 108 7.65 9.97 9.66
CA VAL A 108 8.14 9.74 11.03
C VAL A 108 9.60 9.28 11.12
N GLY A 109 10.37 9.31 10.02
CA GLY A 109 11.79 8.93 10.03
C GLY A 109 12.04 7.50 10.51
N TRP A 110 11.15 6.58 10.13
CA TRP A 110 11.11 5.22 10.64
C TRP A 110 12.32 4.38 10.20
N THR A 111 12.97 3.68 11.14
CA THR A 111 14.15 2.84 10.89
C THR A 111 13.97 1.38 11.31
N ASP A 112 12.88 1.03 12.00
CA ASP A 112 12.64 -0.32 12.52
C ASP A 112 12.00 -1.22 11.46
N SER A 113 12.76 -2.14 10.87
CA SER A 113 12.28 -3.00 9.78
C SER A 113 12.88 -4.41 9.86
N PRO A 114 12.38 -5.27 10.76
CA PRO A 114 12.83 -6.66 10.83
C PRO A 114 12.47 -7.42 9.54
N THR A 115 13.34 -8.34 9.12
CA THR A 115 13.12 -9.15 7.91
C THR A 115 12.00 -10.18 8.06
N THR A 116 11.56 -10.46 9.30
CA THR A 116 10.47 -11.38 9.59
C THR A 116 9.81 -11.10 10.94
N ILE A 117 8.51 -11.41 11.04
CA ILE A 117 7.74 -11.39 12.30
C ILE A 117 7.43 -12.80 12.82
N LEU A 118 7.97 -13.86 12.19
CA LEU A 118 7.71 -15.24 12.58
C LEU A 118 8.02 -15.54 14.07
N PRO A 119 9.13 -15.06 14.66
CA PRO A 119 9.39 -15.27 16.09
C PRO A 119 8.26 -14.73 16.97
N THR A 120 7.78 -13.52 16.65
CA THR A 120 6.67 -12.88 17.38
C THR A 120 5.37 -13.67 17.21
N ILE A 121 5.05 -14.12 16.00
CA ILE A 121 3.86 -14.95 15.76
C ILE A 121 3.93 -16.26 16.56
N ASN A 122 5.09 -16.94 16.55
CA ASN A 122 5.28 -18.18 17.30
C ASN A 122 5.08 -17.98 18.80
N GLN A 123 5.63 -16.89 19.36
CA GLN A 123 5.44 -16.54 20.76
C GLN A 123 3.97 -16.33 21.10
N LEU A 124 3.23 -15.57 20.29
CA LEU A 124 1.79 -15.34 20.50
C LEU A 124 1.00 -16.66 20.49
N VAL A 125 1.36 -17.58 19.59
CA VAL A 125 0.74 -18.91 19.52
C VAL A 125 1.07 -19.78 20.74
N GLU A 126 2.31 -19.74 21.23
CA GLU A 126 2.73 -20.43 22.46
C GLU A 126 1.94 -19.92 23.68
N ASP A 127 1.73 -18.61 23.75
CA ASP A 127 0.94 -17.90 24.77
C ASP A 127 -0.58 -18.10 24.62
N LYS A 128 -1.01 -18.96 23.70
CA LYS A 128 -2.44 -19.29 23.43
C LYS A 128 -3.27 -18.12 22.92
N ILE A 129 -2.62 -17.15 22.28
CA ILE A 129 -3.31 -16.05 21.58
C ILE A 129 -3.67 -16.54 20.17
N ILE A 130 -4.94 -16.34 19.79
CA ILE A 130 -5.42 -16.70 18.45
C ILE A 130 -4.97 -15.62 17.47
N VAL A 131 -4.11 -16.00 16.53
CA VAL A 131 -3.60 -15.11 15.47
C VAL A 131 -4.36 -15.38 14.17
N TRP A 132 -4.98 -14.34 13.61
CA TRP A 132 -5.62 -14.38 12.29
C TRP A 132 -4.77 -13.59 11.30
N ILE A 133 -4.40 -14.23 10.18
CA ILE A 133 -3.74 -13.59 9.05
C ILE A 133 -4.70 -13.69 7.88
N TYR A 134 -5.07 -12.55 7.31
CA TYR A 134 -5.95 -12.47 6.14
C TYR A 134 -5.26 -11.71 5.01
N ARG A 135 -5.63 -12.05 3.79
CA ARG A 135 -5.23 -11.38 2.55
C ARG A 135 -6.45 -11.24 1.67
#